data_AF-A0A2A5M554-F1
#
_entry.id   AF-A0A2A5M554-F1
#
_cell.length_a   1.000
_cell.length_b   1.000
_cell.length_c   1.000
_cell.angle_alpha   90.00
_cell.angle_beta   90.00
_cell.angle_gamma   90.00
#
_symmetry.space_group_name_H-M   'P 1'
#
loop_
_entity.id
_entity.type
_entity.pdbx_description
1 polymer ?
#
loop_
_entity_poly.entity_id
_entity_poly.type
_entity_poly.pdbx_seq_one_letter_code
_entity_poly.pdbx_strand_id
1 'polypeptide(L)'
;YDKPEDWKTLVDMFLGELPKVRERLGNYDLPLIWTADFILDTDEKGNDKYVLGEINCSCVGFTSHLELADEVASNIINIVSKTKA
;
A
#
# COMPACT_ATOMS: atom_id res chain seq x y z
N TYR A 1 4.57 -8.94 14.10
CA TYR A 1 3.97 -7.77 13.45
C TYR A 1 2.58 -7.58 14.03
N ASP A 2 2.18 -6.34 14.25
CA ASP A 2 0.83 -5.99 14.71
C ASP A 2 -0.19 -6.30 13.61
N LYS A 3 -1.46 -6.47 13.99
CA LYS A 3 -2.50 -6.73 13.00
C LYS A 3 -3.03 -5.42 12.40
N PRO A 4 -3.55 -5.42 11.16
CA PRO A 4 -4.17 -4.23 10.59
C PRO A 4 -5.29 -3.64 11.45
N GLU A 5 -6.00 -4.49 12.21
CA GLU A 5 -7.06 -4.06 13.13
C GLU A 5 -6.53 -3.20 14.28
N ASP A 6 -5.29 -3.41 14.72
CA ASP A 6 -4.65 -2.64 15.79
C ASP A 6 -4.35 -1.20 15.33
N TRP A 7 -4.27 -0.98 14.01
CA TRP A 7 -3.95 0.30 13.36
C TRP A 7 -5.08 0.78 12.43
N LYS A 8 -6.32 0.41 12.74
CA LYS A 8 -7.49 0.62 11.87
C LYS A 8 -7.61 2.06 11.34
N THR A 9 -7.37 3.08 12.18
CA THR A 9 -7.45 4.49 11.77
C THR A 9 -6.46 4.84 10.66
N LEU A 10 -5.25 4.27 10.69
CA LEU A 10 -4.24 4.50 9.65
C LEU A 10 -4.60 3.76 8.36
N VAL A 11 -5.07 2.52 8.50
CA VAL A 11 -5.53 1.72 7.36
C VAL A 11 -6.71 2.41 6.65
N ASP A 12 -7.72 2.83 7.41
CA ASP A 12 -8.89 3.53 6.87
C ASP A 12 -8.49 4.85 6.20
N MET A 13 -7.60 5.63 6.83
CA MET A 13 -7.10 6.89 6.28
C MET A 13 -6.39 6.67 4.94
N PHE A 14 -5.48 5.70 4.88
CA PHE A 14 -4.75 5.40 3.65
C PHE A 14 -5.67 4.87 2.54
N LEU A 15 -6.59 3.95 2.86
CA LEU A 15 -7.57 3.44 1.91
C LEU A 15 -8.48 4.56 1.36
N GLY A 16 -8.77 5.59 2.16
CA GLY A 16 -9.47 6.79 1.72
C GLY A 16 -8.67 7.66 0.74
N GLU A 17 -7.34 7.73 0.88
CA GLU A 17 -6.45 8.50 0.00
C GLU A 17 -5.96 7.70 -1.23
N LEU A 18 -6.07 6.37 -1.18
CA LEU A 18 -5.64 5.45 -2.24
C LEU A 18 -6.18 5.82 -3.64
N PRO A 19 -7.45 6.26 -3.84
CA PRO A 19 -7.92 6.69 -5.14
C PRO A 19 -7.10 7.86 -5.73
N LYS A 20 -6.73 8.85 -4.91
CA LYS A 20 -5.91 9.99 -5.35
C LYS A 20 -4.48 9.56 -5.67
N VAL A 21 -3.95 8.59 -4.91
CA VAL A 21 -2.64 7.99 -5.19
C VAL A 21 -2.66 7.27 -6.54
N ARG A 22 -3.70 6.44 -6.80
CA ARG A 22 -3.87 5.74 -8.09
C ARG A 22 -3.97 6.71 -9.25
N GLU A 23 -4.69 7.81 -9.10
CA GLU A 23 -4.80 8.85 -10.11
C GLU A 23 -3.42 9.43 -10.47
N ARG A 24 -2.63 9.80 -9.45
CA ARG A 24 -1.27 10.34 -9.65
C ARG A 24 -0.31 9.34 -10.27
N LEU A 25 -0.53 8.05 -10.07
CA LEU A 25 0.28 6.97 -10.62
C LEU A 25 -0.18 6.50 -12.00
N GLY A 26 -1.14 7.19 -12.63
CA GLY A 26 -1.57 6.89 -14.01
C GLY A 26 -2.71 5.89 -14.14
N ASN A 27 -3.43 5.58 -13.05
CA ASN A 27 -4.64 4.76 -13.05
C ASN A 27 -4.49 3.36 -13.67
N TYR A 28 -3.30 2.78 -13.62
CA TYR A 28 -3.10 1.41 -14.10
C TYR A 28 -3.98 0.43 -13.32
N ASP A 29 -4.58 -0.52 -14.04
CA ASP A 29 -5.31 -1.66 -13.46
C ASP A 29 -4.36 -2.83 -13.17
N LEU A 30 -3.27 -2.51 -12.48
CA LEU A 30 -2.30 -3.47 -11.98
C LEU A 30 -2.62 -3.78 -10.52
N PRO A 31 -2.34 -5.00 -10.03
CA PRO A 31 -2.43 -5.31 -8.62
C PRO A 31 -1.34 -4.47 -7.94
N LEU A 32 -1.72 -3.32 -7.42
CA LEU A 32 -0.80 -2.39 -6.81
C LEU A 32 -0.35 -3.02 -5.50
N ILE A 33 0.86 -3.54 -5.49
CA ILE A 33 1.55 -3.84 -4.25
C ILE A 33 2.20 -2.55 -3.79
N TRP A 34 1.89 -2.17 -2.56
CA TRP A 34 2.40 -0.95 -1.95
C TRP A 34 2.85 -1.20 -0.52
N THR A 35 3.83 -0.43 -0.08
CA THR A 35 4.07 -0.16 1.34
C THR A 35 3.96 1.34 1.59
N ALA A 36 3.48 1.69 2.77
CA ALA A 36 3.36 3.06 3.23
C ALA A 36 3.96 3.15 4.63
N ASP A 37 4.97 4.00 4.78
CA ASP A 37 5.66 4.21 6.03
C ASP A 37 5.18 5.52 6.67
N PHE A 38 4.71 5.41 7.91
CA PHE A 38 4.15 6.53 8.65
C PHE A 38 5.08 6.94 9.78
N ILE A 39 5.28 8.25 9.92
CA ILE A 39 6.03 8.85 11.03
C ILE A 39 5.01 9.36 12.04
N LEU A 40 5.17 8.95 13.31
CA LEU A 40 4.42 9.53 14.42
C LEU A 40 4.87 10.99 14.63
N ASP A 41 3.90 11.87 14.65
CA ASP A 41 3.99 13.32 14.81
C ASP A 41 2.92 13.77 15.81
N THR A 42 2.89 15.06 16.11
CA THR A 42 1.93 15.64 17.04
C THR A 42 1.23 16.84 16.40
N ASP A 43 -0.09 16.91 16.52
CA ASP A 43 -0.85 18.08 16.05
C ASP A 43 -0.64 19.31 16.94
N GLU A 44 -1.20 20.46 16.53
CA GLU A 44 -1.12 21.73 17.28
C GLU A 44 -1.72 21.66 18.70
N LYS A 45 -2.50 20.62 18.99
CA LYS A 45 -3.16 20.39 20.29
C LYS A 45 -2.46 19.33 21.13
N GLY A 46 -1.37 18.74 20.64
CA GLY A 46 -0.63 17.72 21.37
C GLY A 46 -1.13 16.28 21.15
N ASN A 47 -2.04 16.03 20.20
CA ASN A 47 -2.52 14.68 19.91
C ASN A 47 -1.64 13.96 18.88
N ASP A 48 -1.56 12.64 19.03
CA ASP A 48 -0.90 11.77 18.05
C ASP A 48 -1.47 11.99 16.64
N LYS A 49 -0.58 12.23 15.70
CA LYS A 49 -0.85 12.37 14.28
C LYS A 49 0.16 11.51 13.54
N TYR A 50 -0.27 10.87 12.46
CA TYR A 50 0.64 10.09 11.62
C TYR A 50 0.74 10.75 10.26
N VAL A 51 1.98 11.02 9.85
CA VAL A 51 2.30 11.62 8.56
C VAL A 51 2.88 10.55 7.65
N LEU A 52 2.34 10.43 6.44
CA LEU A 52 2.91 9.57 5.41
C LEU A 52 4.28 10.11 5.00
N GLY A 53 5.35 9.39 5.34
CA GLY A 53 6.73 9.78 5.03
C GLY A 53 7.19 9.21 3.69
N GLU A 54 6.88 7.94 3.43
CA GLU A 54 7.30 7.24 2.22
C GLU A 54 6.19 6.32 1.71
N ILE A 55 6.09 6.22 0.38
CA ILE A 55 5.26 5.22 -0.30
C ILE A 55 6.07 4.56 -1.41
N ASN A 56 6.11 3.23 -1.39
CA ASN A 56 6.74 2.43 -2.44
C ASN A 56 5.67 1.67 -3.20
N CYS A 57 5.67 1.83 -4.52
CA CYS A 57 4.82 1.07 -5.44
C CYS A 57 5.74 0.37 -6.44
N SER A 58 5.65 -0.96 -6.56
CA SER A 58 6.41 -1.84 -7.48
C SER A 58 7.69 -2.51 -6.95
N CYS A 59 8.38 -1.97 -5.95
CA CYS A 59 9.55 -2.64 -5.31
C CYS A 59 9.25 -2.94 -3.85
N VAL A 60 8.17 -3.70 -3.63
CA VAL A 60 7.65 -3.96 -2.30
C VAL A 60 8.04 -5.37 -1.88
N GLY A 61 8.90 -5.47 -0.87
CA GLY A 61 9.19 -6.73 -0.21
C GLY A 61 8.23 -6.96 0.95
N PHE A 62 7.39 -8.00 0.87
CA PHE A 62 6.55 -8.44 1.99
C PHE A 62 7.35 -9.44 2.83
N THR A 63 8.27 -8.92 3.65
CA THR A 63 9.17 -9.71 4.52
C THR A 63 8.40 -10.57 5.53
N SER A 64 7.20 -10.12 5.92
CA SER A 64 6.31 -10.82 6.86
C SER A 64 5.48 -11.94 6.23
N HIS A 65 5.33 -11.95 4.89
CA HIS A 65 4.43 -12.83 4.15
C HIS A 65 5.09 -13.36 2.86
N LEU A 66 6.31 -13.89 3.00
CA LEU A 66 7.07 -14.43 1.87
C LEU A 66 6.33 -15.55 1.12
N GLU A 67 5.44 -16.27 1.79
CA GLU A 67 4.58 -17.30 1.20
C GLU A 67 3.66 -16.78 0.10
N LEU A 68 3.33 -15.48 0.09
CA LEU A 68 2.46 -14.88 -0.92
C LEU A 68 3.20 -14.55 -2.23
N ALA A 69 4.52 -14.68 -2.26
CA ALA A 69 5.34 -14.27 -3.41
C ALA A 69 4.94 -14.98 -4.72
N ASP A 70 4.69 -16.29 -4.67
CA ASP A 70 4.32 -17.08 -5.85
C ASP A 70 2.92 -16.71 -6.38
N GLU A 71 1.97 -16.45 -5.48
CA GLU A 71 0.61 -16.05 -5.83
C GLU A 71 0.60 -14.65 -6.46
N VAL A 72 1.35 -13.72 -5.88
CA VAL A 72 1.54 -12.37 -6.39
C VAL A 72 2.16 -12.42 -7.80
N ALA A 73 3.24 -13.17 -7.97
CA ALA A 73 3.92 -13.31 -9.27
C ALA A 73 2.97 -13.88 -10.33
N SER A 74 2.20 -14.92 -9.98
CA SER A 74 1.22 -15.54 -10.86
C SER A 74 0.12 -14.57 -11.30
N ASN A 75 -0.40 -13.76 -10.38
CA ASN A 75 -1.40 -12.75 -10.70
C ASN A 75 -0.86 -11.67 -11.64
N ILE A 76 0.36 -11.19 -11.40
CA ILE A 76 1.01 -10.21 -12.28
C ILE A 76 1.19 -10.78 -13.70
N ILE A 77 1.71 -12.01 -13.83
CA ILE A 77 1.87 -12.67 -15.14
C ILE A 77 0.53 -12.78 -15.87
N ASN A 78 -0.53 -13.19 -15.17
CA ASN A 78 -1.87 -13.34 -15.74
C ASN A 78 -2.43 -12.01 -16.27
N ILE A 79 -2.25 -10.92 -15.52
CA ILE A 79 -2.73 -9.59 -15.91
C ILE A 79 -1.97 -9.10 -17.14
N VAL A 80 -0.64 -9.11 -17.10
CA VAL A 80 0.21 -8.65 -18.22
C VAL A 80 -0.04 -9.48 -19.48
N SER A 81 -0.27 -10.79 -19.35
CA SER A 81 -0.55 -11.67 -20.49
C SER A 81 -1.91 -11.39 -21.12
N LYS A 82 -2.92 -11.03 -20.32
CA LYS A 82 -4.25 -10.67 -20.83
C LYS A 82 -4.27 -9.30 -21.50
N THR A 83 -3.48 -8.34 -21.02
CA THR A 83 -3.40 -6.99 -21.61
C THR A 83 -2.62 -6.95 -22.94
N LYS A 84 -1.82 -7.98 -23.23
CA LYS A 84 -1.09 -8.12 -24.51
C LYS A 84 -1.88 -8.85 -25.61
N ALA A 85 -3.07 -9.37 -25.31
CA ALA A 85 -3.94 -10.11 -26.25
C ALA A 85 -4.92 -9.19 -26.97
#